data_AF-A0A0D2NBQ5-F1
#
_entry.id   AF-A0A0D2NBQ5-F1
#
_cell.length_a   1.000
_cell.length_b   1.000
_cell.length_c   1.000
_cell.angle_alpha   90.00
_cell.angle_beta   90.00
_cell.angle_gamma   90.00
#
_symmetry.space_group_name_H-M   'P 1'
#
loop_
_entity.id
_entity.type
_entity.pdbx_description
1 polymer ?
#
loop_
_entity_poly.entity_id
_entity_poly.type
_entity_poly.pdbx_seq_one_letter_code
_entity_poly.pdbx_strand_id
1 'polypeptide(L)'
;LKFKGECKLYVSNVPPEVIPIGKLDGKDTVPCKLCGLPKKISHMRNHVGYHILWAMRNINERSPLKIAVGINPCGFCGLDGCRTQLSFGKHNTPVIQSTCTYHYEKMSYKSAKQSTVSSPCTNVPISCPLCPVSVSG
;
A
#
# COMPACT_ATOMS: atom_id res chain seq x y z
N LEU A 1 -8.72 -12.21 -44.88
CA LEU A 1 -8.91 -13.03 -43.65
C LEU A 1 -8.16 -12.34 -42.51
N LYS A 2 -8.86 -11.72 -41.54
CA LYS A 2 -8.25 -11.06 -40.38
C LYS A 2 -8.18 -12.07 -39.23
N PHE A 3 -6.97 -12.50 -38.85
CA PHE A 3 -6.77 -13.25 -37.61
C PHE A 3 -6.71 -12.26 -36.42
N LYS A 4 -7.79 -12.19 -35.63
CA LYS A 4 -7.77 -11.63 -34.27
C LYS A 4 -7.50 -12.77 -33.29
N GLY A 5 -6.23 -13.12 -33.11
CA GLY A 5 -5.79 -14.01 -32.04
C GLY A 5 -5.16 -13.17 -30.94
N GLU A 6 -5.85 -12.98 -29.81
CA GLU A 6 -5.21 -12.47 -28.60
C GLU A 6 -4.18 -13.50 -28.12
N CYS A 7 -2.90 -13.22 -28.35
CA CYS A 7 -1.82 -14.08 -27.92
C CYS A 7 -1.68 -13.96 -26.39
N LYS A 8 -2.39 -14.82 -25.65
CA LYS A 8 -2.25 -14.91 -24.19
C LYS A 8 -0.95 -15.64 -23.88
N LEU A 9 0.06 -14.89 -23.45
CA LEU A 9 1.30 -15.45 -22.93
C LEU A 9 0.99 -16.16 -21.60
N TYR A 10 1.28 -17.45 -21.53
CA TYR A 10 1.17 -18.25 -20.32
C TYR A 10 2.57 -18.46 -19.74
N VAL A 11 2.78 -18.06 -18.49
CA VAL A 11 4.02 -18.32 -17.76
C VAL A 11 3.75 -19.46 -16.79
N SER A 12 4.37 -20.62 -17.02
CA SER A 12 4.38 -21.75 -16.09
C SER A 12 5.45 -21.53 -15.00
N ASN A 13 5.23 -22.06 -13.80
CA ASN A 13 6.14 -21.96 -12.65
C ASN A 13 6.39 -20.51 -12.16
N VAL A 14 5.34 -19.70 -12.11
CA VAL A 14 5.40 -18.37 -11.48
C VAL A 14 5.75 -18.57 -10.01
N PRO A 15 6.88 -18.02 -9.51
CA PRO A 15 7.22 -18.11 -8.10
C PRO A 15 6.07 -17.55 -7.23
N PRO A 16 5.78 -18.14 -6.06
CA PRO A 16 4.67 -17.70 -5.21
C PRO A 16 4.67 -16.19 -4.92
N GLU A 17 5.86 -15.58 -4.90
CA GLU A 17 6.10 -14.16 -4.68
C GLU A 17 5.58 -13.26 -5.81
N VAL A 18 5.28 -13.82 -6.97
CA VAL A 18 4.84 -13.11 -8.19
C VAL A 18 3.39 -13.44 -8.55
N ILE A 19 2.71 -14.31 -7.78
CA ILE A 19 1.27 -14.56 -7.93
C ILE A 19 0.52 -13.29 -7.49
N PRO A 20 -0.33 -12.69 -8.35
CA PRO A 20 -1.08 -11.51 -7.98
C PRO A 20 -1.97 -11.81 -6.78
N ILE A 21 -1.62 -11.28 -5.62
CA ILE A 21 -2.50 -11.33 -4.45
C ILE A 21 -3.68 -10.41 -4.77
N GLY A 22 -4.87 -10.99 -4.86
CA GLY A 22 -6.11 -10.24 -5.12
C GLY A 22 -6.22 -9.05 -4.17
N LYS A 23 -6.43 -7.87 -4.73
CA LYS A 23 -6.62 -6.64 -3.96
C LYS A 23 -8.03 -6.58 -3.39
N LEU A 24 -8.16 -6.02 -2.20
CA LEU A 24 -9.46 -5.73 -1.60
C LEU A 24 -10.01 -4.40 -2.16
N ASP A 25 -11.33 -4.26 -2.22
CA ASP A 25 -11.95 -2.98 -2.58
C ASP A 25 -11.85 -2.02 -1.39
N GLY A 26 -11.76 -0.71 -1.67
CA GLY A 26 -11.67 0.32 -0.64
C GLY A 26 -12.85 0.32 0.34
N LYS A 27 -14.00 -0.25 -0.06
CA LYS A 27 -15.20 -0.37 0.78
C LYS A 27 -15.14 -1.56 1.74
N ASP A 28 -14.29 -2.55 1.48
CA ASP A 28 -14.18 -3.75 2.29
C ASP A 28 -13.72 -3.39 3.69
N THR A 29 -14.35 -4.00 4.70
CA THR A 29 -13.97 -3.83 6.10
C THR A 29 -13.23 -5.07 6.55
N VAL A 30 -11.97 -4.92 6.95
CA VAL A 30 -11.12 -6.00 7.42
C VAL A 30 -10.43 -5.62 8.74
N PRO A 31 -10.03 -6.58 9.56
CA PRO A 31 -9.26 -6.28 10.77
C PRO A 31 -7.88 -5.73 10.41
N CYS A 32 -7.41 -4.72 11.14
CA CYS A 32 -6.00 -4.32 11.09
C CYS A 32 -5.11 -5.49 11.52
N LYS A 33 -4.02 -5.76 10.79
CA LYS A 33 -3.11 -6.87 11.13
C LYS A 33 -2.36 -6.64 12.44
N LEU A 34 -2.16 -5.37 12.83
CA LEU A 34 -1.42 -5.02 14.04
C LEU A 34 -2.30 -5.07 15.30
N CYS A 35 -3.47 -4.43 15.30
CA CYS A 35 -4.33 -4.31 16.50
C CYS A 35 -5.64 -5.11 16.42
N GLY A 36 -6.01 -5.63 15.25
CA GLY A 36 -7.25 -6.37 15.04
C GLY A 36 -8.52 -5.51 14.92
N LEU A 37 -8.44 -4.19 15.05
CA LEU A 37 -9.61 -3.33 14.91
C LEU A 37 -10.13 -3.33 13.47
N PRO A 38 -11.46 -3.47 13.26
CA PRO A 38 -12.03 -3.44 11.92
C PRO A 38 -11.93 -2.04 11.31
N LYS A 39 -11.41 -1.94 10.09
CA LYS A 39 -11.33 -0.71 9.31
C LYS A 39 -11.67 -0.98 7.85
N LYS A 40 -12.29 0.02 7.22
CA LYS A 40 -12.37 0.06 5.75
C LYS A 40 -10.96 0.10 5.17
N ILE A 41 -10.72 -0.66 4.10
CA ILE A 41 -9.44 -0.67 3.41
C ILE A 41 -9.01 0.73 2.99
N SER A 42 -9.94 1.57 2.55
CA SER A 42 -9.67 2.97 2.21
C SER A 42 -9.09 3.81 3.37
N HIS A 43 -9.36 3.42 4.62
CA HIS A 43 -8.88 4.10 5.83
C HIS A 43 -7.68 3.41 6.47
N MET A 44 -7.33 2.20 6.02
CA MET A 44 -6.32 1.35 6.66
C MET A 44 -4.94 2.02 6.65
N ARG A 45 -4.57 2.71 5.55
CA ARG A 45 -3.30 3.44 5.43
C ARG A 45 -3.09 4.48 6.53
N ASN A 46 -4.10 5.29 6.80
CA ASN A 46 -4.06 6.31 7.86
C ASN A 46 -4.04 5.65 9.25
N HIS A 47 -4.84 4.60 9.44
CA HIS A 47 -4.88 3.85 10.69
C HIS A 47 -3.53 3.20 11.03
N VAL A 48 -2.93 2.48 10.09
CA VAL A 48 -1.60 1.87 10.23
C VAL A 48 -0.52 2.94 10.34
N GLY A 49 -0.68 4.09 9.68
CA GLY A 49 0.22 5.23 9.80
C GLY A 49 0.40 5.70 11.25
N TYR A 50 -0.66 5.68 12.07
CA TYR A 50 -0.54 5.96 13.50
C TYR A 50 0.33 4.94 14.23
N HIS A 51 0.11 3.65 13.97
CA HIS A 51 0.90 2.59 14.61
C HIS A 51 2.38 2.71 14.28
N ILE A 52 2.70 2.92 13.00
CA ILE A 52 4.08 3.12 12.54
C ILE A 52 4.70 4.34 13.22
N LEU A 53 4.02 5.49 13.19
CA LEU A 53 4.54 6.73 13.78
C LEU A 53 4.74 6.62 15.29
N TRP A 54 3.82 5.99 16.01
CA TRP A 54 3.94 5.82 17.46
C TRP A 54 5.05 4.85 17.83
N ALA A 55 5.17 3.72 17.13
CA ALA A 55 6.27 2.79 17.31
C ALA A 55 7.63 3.48 17.08
N MET A 56 7.78 4.25 16.00
CA MET A 56 9.01 5.01 15.71
C MET A 56 9.34 6.08 16.77
N ARG A 57 8.35 6.54 17.53
CA ARG A 57 8.52 7.56 18.58
C ARG A 57 8.56 6.99 19.98
N ASN A 58 8.53 5.65 20.14
CA ASN A 58 8.40 4.98 21.43
C ASN A 58 7.19 5.49 22.24
N ILE A 59 6.08 5.79 21.56
CA ILE A 59 4.82 6.19 22.18
C ILE A 59 3.97 4.95 22.37
N ASN A 60 3.40 4.80 23.57
CA ASN A 60 2.48 3.71 23.86
C ASN A 60 1.24 3.77 22.98
N GLU A 61 0.86 2.61 22.45
CA GLU A 61 -0.34 2.45 21.64
C GLU A 61 -1.60 2.66 22.47
N ARG A 62 -2.57 3.39 21.93
CA ARG A 62 -3.90 3.55 22.58
C ARG A 62 -4.63 2.22 22.74
N SER A 63 -4.34 1.26 21.87
CA SER A 63 -4.87 -0.10 21.96
C SER A 63 -3.72 -1.07 21.79
N PRO A 64 -3.61 -2.11 22.64
CA PRO A 64 -2.49 -3.03 22.58
C PRO A 64 -2.43 -3.68 21.20
N LEU A 65 -1.23 -3.67 20.61
CA LEU A 65 -0.98 -4.39 19.38
C LEU A 65 -0.97 -5.90 19.68
N LYS A 66 -1.62 -6.66 18.80
CA LYS A 66 -1.52 -8.12 18.75
C LYS A 66 -0.20 -8.56 18.09
N ILE A 67 0.28 -7.75 17.14
CA ILE A 67 1.53 -7.97 16.40
C ILE A 67 2.30 -6.65 16.37
N ALA A 68 3.60 -6.70 16.67
CA ALA A 68 4.47 -5.53 16.60
C ALA A 68 4.57 -4.98 15.17
N VAL A 69 4.82 -3.68 15.06
CA VAL A 69 5.14 -3.03 13.77
C VAL A 69 6.44 -3.65 13.22
N GLY A 70 6.47 -3.90 11.91
CA GLY A 70 7.65 -4.42 11.23
C GLY A 70 8.85 -3.46 11.30
N ILE A 71 10.06 -3.98 11.03
CA ILE A 71 11.29 -3.18 11.00
C ILE A 71 11.28 -2.23 9.81
N ASN A 72 10.75 -2.69 8.67
CA ASN A 72 10.57 -1.93 7.43
C ASN A 72 9.09 -1.95 7.05
N PRO A 73 8.24 -1.28 7.86
CA PRO A 73 6.81 -1.56 7.86
C PRO A 73 6.13 -1.08 6.59
N CYS A 74 5.24 -1.91 6.05
CA CYS A 74 4.36 -1.56 4.96
C CYS A 74 3.37 -0.46 5.38
N GLY A 75 3.27 0.62 4.62
CA GLY A 75 2.30 1.70 4.89
C GLY A 75 0.82 1.29 4.85
N PHE A 76 0.49 0.10 4.34
CA PHE A 76 -0.89 -0.38 4.26
C PHE A 76 -1.26 -1.39 5.35
N CYS A 77 -0.34 -2.29 5.73
CA CYS A 77 -0.63 -3.35 6.70
C CYS A 77 0.26 -3.33 7.95
N GLY A 78 1.33 -2.53 7.95
CA GLY A 78 2.24 -2.35 9.08
C GLY A 78 3.27 -3.46 9.29
N LEU A 79 3.17 -4.55 8.51
CA LEU A 79 4.09 -5.69 8.54
C LEU A 79 5.21 -5.52 7.51
N ASP A 80 6.24 -6.35 7.61
CA ASP A 80 7.35 -6.43 6.65
C ASP A 80 6.99 -7.27 5.40
N GLY A 81 7.85 -7.20 4.39
CA GLY A 81 7.80 -8.06 3.19
C GLY A 81 6.89 -7.56 2.05
N CYS A 82 6.13 -6.48 2.25
CA CYS A 82 5.40 -5.84 1.16
C CYS A 82 6.33 -4.92 0.35
N ARG A 83 6.18 -4.91 -0.98
CA ARG A 83 6.84 -3.96 -1.87
C ARG A 83 5.85 -2.90 -2.30
N THR A 84 6.26 -1.65 -2.29
CA THR A 84 5.45 -0.52 -2.75
C THR A 84 6.30 0.38 -3.64
N GLN A 85 5.74 0.82 -4.76
CA GLN A 85 6.39 1.65 -5.74
C GLN A 85 5.48 2.82 -6.12
N LEU A 86 6.06 4.01 -6.24
CA LEU A 86 5.43 5.13 -6.90
C LEU A 86 5.82 5.09 -8.38
N SER A 87 4.82 5.08 -9.25
CA SER A 87 4.97 5.04 -10.70
C SER A 87 4.15 6.18 -11.33
N PHE A 88 4.40 6.51 -12.59
CA PHE A 88 3.61 7.52 -13.30
C PHE A 88 2.85 6.87 -14.46
N GLY A 89 1.53 7.03 -14.44
CA GLY A 89 0.64 6.60 -15.51
C GLY A 89 0.53 7.65 -16.64
N LYS A 90 -0.56 7.56 -17.42
CA LYS A 90 -0.85 8.52 -18.49
C LYS A 90 -0.84 9.96 -17.94
N HIS A 91 -0.35 10.89 -18.77
CA HIS A 91 -0.24 12.32 -18.42
C HIS A 91 0.56 12.59 -17.13
N ASN A 92 1.56 11.76 -16.83
CA ASN A 92 2.41 11.88 -15.63
C ASN A 92 1.60 11.82 -14.31
N THR A 93 0.50 11.07 -14.30
CA THR A 93 -0.34 10.93 -13.10
C THR A 93 0.31 9.95 -12.13
N PRO A 94 0.61 10.33 -10.86
CA PRO A 94 1.22 9.42 -9.90
C PRO A 94 0.25 8.29 -9.49
N VAL A 95 0.75 7.06 -9.54
CA VAL A 95 0.04 5.82 -9.20
C VAL A 95 0.89 5.01 -8.24
N ILE A 96 0.27 4.54 -7.16
CA ILE A 96 0.92 3.61 -6.22
C ILE A 96 0.66 2.18 -6.69
N GLN A 97 1.74 1.42 -6.80
CA GLN A 97 1.69 -0.02 -6.96
C GLN A 97 2.17 -0.65 -5.66
N SER A 98 1.53 -1.72 -5.22
CA SER A 98 1.95 -2.43 -4.02
C SER A 98 1.65 -3.90 -4.14
N THR A 99 2.46 -4.77 -3.55
CA THR A 99 2.13 -6.20 -3.38
C THR A 99 1.19 -6.44 -2.19
N CYS A 100 1.01 -5.45 -1.31
CA CYS A 100 0.16 -5.60 -0.13
C CYS A 100 -1.32 -5.77 -0.49
N THR A 101 -2.01 -6.78 0.07
CA THR A 101 -3.46 -7.00 -0.08
C THR A 101 -4.30 -5.82 0.41
N TYR A 102 -3.79 -5.04 1.36
CA TYR A 102 -4.50 -3.88 1.94
C TYR A 102 -4.32 -2.60 1.13
N HIS A 103 -3.51 -2.64 0.07
CA HIS A 103 -3.57 -1.61 -0.97
C HIS A 103 -4.82 -1.85 -1.83
N TYR A 104 -5.63 -0.82 -2.05
CA TYR A 104 -6.78 -0.90 -2.97
C TYR A 104 -6.48 -0.14 -4.25
N GLU A 105 -6.83 -0.73 -5.40
CA GLU A 105 -6.41 -0.24 -6.72
C GLU A 105 -6.94 1.15 -7.07
N LYS A 106 -8.12 1.51 -6.55
CA LYS A 106 -8.77 2.80 -6.81
C LYS A 106 -8.23 3.94 -5.93
N MET A 107 -7.09 3.76 -5.27
CA MET A 107 -6.50 4.77 -4.41
C MET A 107 -6.03 5.98 -5.22
N SER A 108 -6.57 7.16 -4.92
CA SER A 108 -6.09 8.44 -5.49
C SER A 108 -4.86 8.92 -4.74
N TYR A 109 -3.69 8.92 -5.39
CA TYR A 109 -2.47 9.51 -4.82
C TYR A 109 -2.65 11.00 -4.50
N LYS A 110 -3.28 11.76 -5.40
CA LYS A 110 -3.52 13.21 -5.24
C LYS A 110 -4.27 13.51 -3.96
N SER A 111 -5.35 12.76 -3.70
CA SER A 111 -6.15 12.92 -2.47
C SER A 111 -5.39 12.42 -1.24
N ALA A 112 -4.70 11.29 -1.37
CA ALA A 112 -3.96 10.67 -0.27
C ALA A 112 -2.75 11.49 0.21
N LYS A 113 -2.17 12.31 -0.67
CA LYS A 113 -1.08 13.24 -0.35
C LYS A 113 -1.54 14.44 0.49
N GLN A 114 -2.84 14.70 0.57
CA GLN A 114 -3.39 15.82 1.35
C GLN A 114 -3.77 15.34 2.75
N SER A 115 -3.15 15.94 3.78
CA SER A 115 -3.55 15.72 5.17
C SER A 115 -4.84 16.48 5.48
N THR A 116 -5.76 15.82 6.19
CA THR A 116 -6.98 16.46 6.70
C THR A 116 -7.05 16.27 8.22
N VAL A 117 -7.96 16.98 8.89
CA VAL A 117 -8.20 16.80 10.33
C VAL A 117 -8.56 15.34 10.66
N SER A 118 -9.33 14.67 9.79
CA SER A 118 -9.74 13.28 9.97
C SER A 118 -8.73 12.24 9.47
N SER A 119 -7.76 12.65 8.64
CA SER A 119 -6.69 11.81 8.11
C SER A 119 -5.36 12.59 8.10
N PRO A 120 -4.78 12.86 9.28
CA PRO A 120 -3.60 13.71 9.38
C PRO A 120 -2.33 13.02 8.88
N CYS A 121 -2.31 11.69 8.80
CA CYS A 121 -1.18 10.94 8.27
C CYS A 121 -1.40 10.65 6.78
N THR A 122 -0.58 11.27 5.92
CA THR A 122 -0.64 11.02 4.48
C THR A 122 -0.16 9.60 4.17
N ASN A 123 0.95 9.16 4.81
CA ASN A 123 1.57 7.83 4.68
C ASN A 123 1.59 7.31 3.23
N VAL A 124 1.86 8.20 2.28
CA VAL A 124 2.01 7.88 0.86
C VAL A 124 3.50 7.75 0.53
N PRO A 125 3.88 6.85 -0.39
CA PRO A 125 5.23 6.81 -0.93
C PRO A 125 5.62 8.16 -1.55
N ILE A 126 6.87 8.56 -1.40
CA ILE A 126 7.44 9.76 -2.01
C ILE A 126 8.73 9.39 -2.77
N SER A 127 9.05 10.15 -3.81
CA SER A 127 10.38 10.07 -4.42
C SER A 127 11.42 10.62 -3.45
N CYS A 128 12.45 9.83 -3.16
CA CYS A 128 13.56 10.27 -2.33
C CYS A 128 14.46 11.21 -3.15
N PRO A 129 14.65 12.48 -2.75
CA PRO A 129 15.48 13.43 -3.51
C PRO A 129 16.99 13.10 -3.44
N LEU A 130 17.38 12.20 -2.54
CA LEU A 130 18.77 11.75 -2.37
C LEU A 130 19.09 10.50 -3.19
N CYS A 131 18.07 9.76 -3.64
CA CYS A 131 18.27 8.59 -4.50
C CYS A 131 18.39 9.03 -5.96
N PRO A 132 19.15 8.29 -6.80
CA PRO A 132 19.08 8.46 -8.24
C PRO A 132 17.62 8.34 -8.73
N VAL A 133 17.26 9.18 -9.69
CA VAL A 133 15.93 9.14 -10.34
C VAL A 133 15.73 7.73 -10.90
N SER A 134 14.69 7.05 -10.47
CA SER A 134 14.42 5.69 -10.95
C SER A 134 13.88 5.76 -12.38
N VAL A 135 13.94 4.66 -13.13
CA VAL A 135 13.24 4.55 -14.44
C VAL A 135 11.73 4.80 -14.33
N SER A 136 11.17 4.69 -13.12
CA SER A 136 9.78 5.00 -12.81
C SER A 136 9.57 6.43 -12.30
N GLY A 137 10.58 7.30 -12.43
CA GLY A 137 10.61 8.70 -12.00
C GLY A 137 11.33 8.93 -10.67
#